data_AF-A0A4V3CVF9-F1
#
_entry.id   AF-A0A4V3CVF9-F1
#
_cell.length_a   1.000
_cell.length_b   1.000
_cell.length_c   1.000
_cell.angle_alpha   90.00
_cell.angle_beta   90.00
_cell.angle_gamma   90.00
#
_symmetry.space_group_name_H-M   'P 1'
#
loop_
_entity.id
_entity.type
_entity.pdbx_description
1 polymer ?
#
loop_
_entity_poly.entity_id
_entity_poly.type
_entity_poly.pdbx_seq_one_letter_code
_entity_poly.pdbx_strand_id
1 'polypeptide(L)'
;MSSTHRHNTGWISLALALATQAPAHAAPADTPAAGLTAAQVQTYREGPGRQRWIDAARQMAQLRQSPPSTALADLWRALDAGVNRPAGVNPLPLATTAQSLPELEGKTAWLRGQVLGGQADGRYSYAYAFNLARLGRFGDHLMEAAIFLAHGRLAMQIDTDRCTDPSVAMDTTAAYETQALMRGMDSAIQTLTPRQQTTALLEAVVLEDTLGERPPQSWLCAARMNPSHLTEVQTPKGDVGRTFVLNPPQASTLFVDEATWRAARRQRLDKMAQSLLPTL
;
A
#
# COMPACT_ATOMS: atom_id res chain seq x y z
N MET A 1 7.34 6.05 48.13
CA MET A 1 7.86 5.34 46.94
C MET A 1 7.08 5.82 45.73
N SER A 2 7.55 6.87 45.07
CA SER A 2 6.93 7.41 43.85
C SER A 2 7.78 6.97 42.66
N SER A 3 7.29 5.97 41.92
CA SER A 3 7.97 5.46 40.72
C SER A 3 7.60 6.31 39.51
N THR A 4 8.62 6.90 38.91
CA THR A 4 8.62 7.72 37.70
C THR A 4 8.34 6.87 36.45
N HIS A 5 7.10 6.84 35.98
CA HIS A 5 6.76 6.43 34.60
C HIS A 5 6.90 7.62 33.64
N ARG A 6 8.12 7.94 33.21
CA ARG A 6 8.37 8.89 32.10
C ARG A 6 9.61 8.49 31.31
N HIS A 7 9.61 7.39 30.55
CA HIS A 7 10.71 7.12 29.60
C HIS A 7 10.37 6.35 28.31
N ASN A 8 9.11 5.97 28.05
CA ASN A 8 8.83 5.07 26.91
C ASN A 8 8.22 5.72 25.65
N THR A 9 7.91 7.02 25.67
CA THR A 9 7.29 7.70 24.51
C THR A 9 8.30 8.28 23.52
N GLY A 10 9.52 8.63 23.95
CA GLY A 10 10.52 9.28 23.07
C GLY A 10 11.09 8.38 21.96
N TRP A 11 11.14 7.06 22.17
CA TRP A 11 11.75 6.12 21.21
C TRP A 11 10.80 5.73 20.06
N ILE A 12 9.50 5.82 20.28
CA ILE A 12 8.50 5.40 19.27
C ILE A 12 8.26 6.52 18.25
N SER A 13 8.27 7.78 18.69
CA SER A 13 8.28 8.93 17.77
C SER A 13 9.56 8.98 16.91
N LEU A 14 10.69 8.42 17.37
CA LEU A 14 11.90 8.26 16.56
C LEU A 14 11.71 7.19 15.47
N ALA A 15 11.03 6.09 15.77
CA ALA A 15 10.73 5.04 14.79
C ALA A 15 9.85 5.57 13.65
N LEU A 16 8.82 6.36 13.98
CA LEU A 16 8.00 7.03 12.96
C LEU A 16 8.80 8.12 12.26
N ALA A 17 9.55 8.98 12.95
CA ALA A 17 10.37 10.00 12.31
C ALA A 17 11.45 9.41 11.37
N LEU A 18 11.95 8.20 11.65
CA LEU A 18 12.86 7.47 10.76
C LEU A 18 12.10 6.74 9.63
N ALA A 19 10.90 6.23 9.90
CA ALA A 19 10.06 5.58 8.91
C ALA A 19 9.38 6.56 7.96
N THR A 20 9.06 7.78 8.41
CA THR A 20 8.35 8.87 7.72
C THR A 20 9.20 10.12 7.57
N GLN A 21 10.53 9.99 7.65
CA GLN A 21 11.43 10.95 7.01
C GLN A 21 11.22 10.81 5.51
N ALA A 22 10.05 11.26 5.04
CA ALA A 22 9.84 11.54 3.65
C ALA A 22 10.90 12.60 3.32
N PRO A 23 11.89 12.30 2.46
CA PRO A 23 12.65 13.39 1.85
C PRO A 23 11.59 14.34 1.31
N ALA A 24 11.66 15.62 1.70
CA ALA A 24 10.70 16.65 1.33
C ALA A 24 10.24 16.37 -0.11
N HIS A 25 8.93 16.18 -0.31
CA HIS A 25 8.33 15.82 -1.60
C HIS A 25 8.56 16.95 -2.60
N ALA A 26 9.81 17.08 -3.04
CA ALA A 26 10.24 17.99 -4.06
C ALA A 26 9.82 17.33 -5.37
N ALA A 27 8.53 17.51 -5.68
CA ALA A 27 8.15 17.67 -7.07
C ALA A 27 9.18 18.63 -7.70
N PRO A 28 9.60 18.40 -8.96
CA PRO A 28 10.59 19.24 -9.61
C PRO A 28 10.25 20.72 -9.33
N ALA A 29 11.18 21.42 -8.68
CA ALA A 29 10.92 22.72 -8.05
C ALA A 29 10.31 23.72 -9.05
N ASP A 30 10.61 23.53 -10.34
CA ASP A 30 10.22 24.37 -11.46
C ASP A 30 9.00 23.87 -12.26
N THR A 31 8.15 23.01 -11.69
CA THR A 31 6.94 22.54 -12.41
C THR A 31 5.96 23.72 -12.58
N PRO A 32 5.68 24.19 -13.81
CA PRO A 32 4.68 25.22 -14.04
C PRO A 32 3.28 24.67 -13.72
N ALA A 33 2.30 25.55 -13.48
CA ALA A 33 0.89 25.16 -13.39
C ALA A 33 0.37 24.46 -14.66
N ALA A 34 1.12 24.53 -15.77
CA ALA A 34 0.82 23.97 -17.08
C ALA A 34 1.15 22.47 -17.25
N GLY A 35 1.31 21.71 -16.16
CA GLY A 35 1.56 20.26 -16.22
C GLY A 35 3.00 19.87 -16.57
N LEU A 36 3.31 18.57 -16.45
CA LEU A 36 4.63 18.02 -16.78
C LEU A 36 4.69 17.62 -18.25
N THR A 37 5.86 17.70 -18.88
CA THR A 37 6.08 17.09 -20.21
C THR A 37 6.33 15.59 -20.09
N ALA A 38 6.11 14.84 -21.16
CA ALA A 38 6.39 13.40 -21.20
C ALA A 38 7.86 13.09 -20.86
N ALA A 39 8.79 13.91 -21.36
CA ALA A 39 10.21 13.78 -21.06
C ALA A 39 10.51 14.01 -19.56
N GLN A 40 9.90 15.02 -18.93
CA GLN A 40 10.06 15.28 -17.50
C GLN A 40 9.50 14.13 -16.64
N VAL A 41 8.34 13.60 -16.99
CA VAL A 41 7.76 12.44 -16.30
C VAL A 41 8.69 11.24 -16.41
N GLN A 42 9.23 10.96 -17.60
CA GLN A 42 10.13 9.82 -17.79
C GLN A 42 11.46 9.99 -17.05
N THR A 43 12.10 11.16 -17.15
CA THR A 43 13.34 11.47 -16.42
C THR A 43 13.14 11.33 -14.91
N TYR A 44 12.01 11.78 -14.37
CA TYR A 44 11.70 11.62 -12.95
C TYR A 44 11.50 10.15 -12.56
N ARG A 45 10.73 9.39 -13.35
CA ARG A 45 10.48 7.95 -13.13
C ARG A 45 11.77 7.14 -13.10
N GLU A 46 12.69 7.39 -14.04
CA GLU A 46 13.92 6.60 -14.17
C GLU A 46 15.04 7.05 -13.22
N GLY A 47 15.04 8.32 -12.82
CA GLY A 47 16.09 8.91 -12.00
C GLY A 47 15.66 9.16 -10.55
N PRO A 48 15.44 10.42 -10.15
CA PRO A 48 15.27 10.80 -8.75
C PRO A 48 14.06 10.15 -8.10
N GLY A 49 12.98 9.90 -8.85
CA GLY A 49 11.77 9.27 -8.35
C GLY A 49 12.01 7.85 -7.85
N ARG A 50 12.51 7.00 -8.74
CA ARG A 50 12.83 5.61 -8.42
C ARG A 50 13.86 5.52 -7.31
N GLN A 51 14.90 6.35 -7.34
CA GLN A 51 15.93 6.33 -6.32
C GLN A 51 15.37 6.63 -4.92
N ARG A 52 14.45 7.60 -4.78
CA ARG A 52 13.81 7.88 -3.48
C ARG A 52 13.05 6.68 -2.91
N TRP A 53 12.30 5.95 -3.75
CA TRP A 53 11.56 4.77 -3.27
C TRP A 53 12.48 3.60 -2.96
N ILE A 54 13.59 3.43 -3.70
CA ILE A 54 14.65 2.47 -3.35
C ILE A 54 15.25 2.80 -1.98
N ASP A 55 15.56 4.07 -1.73
CA ASP A 55 16.14 4.49 -0.45
C ASP A 55 15.14 4.35 0.69
N ALA A 56 13.87 4.68 0.48
CA ALA A 56 12.80 4.45 1.46
C ALA A 56 12.63 2.96 1.79
N ALA A 57 12.69 2.08 0.78
CA ALA A 57 12.64 0.63 0.99
C ALA A 57 13.85 0.12 1.79
N ARG A 58 15.05 0.65 1.49
CA ARG A 58 16.28 0.32 2.24
C ARG A 58 16.17 0.75 3.70
N GLN A 59 15.69 1.97 3.96
CA GLN A 59 15.47 2.48 5.32
C GLN A 59 14.48 1.59 6.09
N MET A 60 13.37 1.22 5.46
CA MET A 60 12.40 0.32 6.10
C MET A 60 12.97 -1.08 6.35
N ALA A 61 13.79 -1.62 5.45
CA ALA A 61 14.45 -2.90 5.66
C ALA A 61 15.43 -2.83 6.87
N GLN A 62 16.20 -1.76 6.99
CA GLN A 62 17.09 -1.52 8.13
C GLN A 62 16.29 -1.40 9.44
N LEU A 63 15.20 -0.62 9.43
CA LEU A 63 14.34 -0.45 10.59
C LEU A 63 13.72 -1.79 11.04
N ARG A 64 13.34 -2.66 10.10
CA ARG A 64 12.83 -4.01 10.42
C ARG A 64 13.90 -4.94 11.00
N GLN A 65 15.16 -4.81 10.56
CA GLN A 65 16.28 -5.57 11.11
C GLN A 65 16.69 -5.10 12.51
N SER A 66 16.44 -3.84 12.83
CA SER A 66 16.75 -3.26 14.14
C SER A 66 15.57 -2.42 14.67
N PRO A 67 14.48 -3.06 15.12
CA PRO A 67 13.33 -2.34 15.65
C PRO A 67 13.74 -1.47 16.86
N PRO A 68 13.32 -0.19 16.95
CA PRO A 68 13.70 0.72 18.03
C PRO A 68 13.32 0.29 19.45
N SER A 69 12.47 -0.73 19.61
CA SER A 69 12.16 -1.32 20.91
C SER A 69 11.72 -2.78 20.76
N THR A 70 11.83 -3.54 21.85
CA THR A 70 11.30 -4.90 21.94
C THR A 70 9.79 -4.93 21.73
N ALA A 71 9.04 -3.98 22.30
CA ALA A 71 7.60 -3.87 22.13
C ALA A 71 7.20 -3.71 20.64
N LEU A 72 7.97 -2.93 19.88
CA LEU A 72 7.72 -2.76 18.45
C LEU A 72 8.09 -4.02 17.66
N ALA A 73 9.20 -4.67 18.01
CA ALA A 73 9.58 -5.97 17.42
C ALA A 73 8.49 -7.03 17.65
N ASP A 74 7.92 -7.07 18.86
CA ASP A 74 6.86 -8.01 19.24
C ASP A 74 5.57 -7.73 18.46
N LEU A 75 5.18 -6.45 18.36
CA LEU A 75 4.03 -6.02 17.56
C LEU A 75 4.19 -6.43 16.09
N TRP A 76 5.35 -6.20 15.49
CA TRP A 76 5.60 -6.55 14.10
C TRP A 76 5.61 -8.06 13.87
N ARG A 77 6.21 -8.83 14.78
CA ARG A 77 6.16 -10.30 14.72
C ARG A 77 4.73 -10.82 14.80
N ALA A 78 3.91 -10.25 15.68
CA ALA A 78 2.50 -10.63 15.80
C ALA A 78 1.70 -10.32 14.52
N LEU A 79 1.97 -9.18 13.87
CA LEU A 79 1.35 -8.85 12.59
C LEU A 79 1.86 -9.76 11.46
N ASP A 80 3.16 -10.01 11.39
CA ASP A 80 3.76 -10.89 10.36
C ASP A 80 3.21 -12.32 10.46
N ALA A 81 2.93 -12.83 11.66
CA ALA A 81 2.32 -14.14 11.87
C ALA A 81 0.91 -14.25 11.25
N GLY A 82 0.19 -13.13 11.09
CA GLY A 82 -1.12 -13.07 10.44
C GLY A 82 -1.08 -12.91 8.91
N VAL A 83 0.11 -12.91 8.29
CA VAL A 83 0.27 -12.77 6.84
C VAL A 83 0.38 -14.15 6.18
N ASN A 84 -0.59 -14.49 5.32
CA ASN A 84 -0.47 -15.62 4.41
C ASN A 84 -0.85 -15.17 2.99
N ARG A 85 0.18 -14.75 2.23
CA ARG A 85 0.04 -14.17 0.89
C ARG A 85 -0.61 -15.14 -0.11
N PRO A 86 -0.20 -16.42 -0.20
CA PRO A 86 -0.86 -17.38 -1.09
C PRO A 86 -2.35 -17.55 -0.84
N ALA A 87 -2.81 -17.44 0.41
CA ALA A 87 -4.23 -17.55 0.77
C ALA A 87 -4.96 -16.19 0.80
N GLY A 88 -4.26 -15.08 0.54
CA GLY A 88 -4.82 -13.73 0.63
C GLY A 88 -5.15 -13.25 2.05
N VAL A 89 -4.78 -14.04 3.07
CA VAL A 89 -4.99 -13.73 4.48
C VAL A 89 -4.01 -12.63 4.89
N ASN A 90 -4.54 -11.63 5.57
CA ASN A 90 -3.81 -10.45 5.97
C ASN A 90 -4.33 -9.94 7.33
N PRO A 91 -3.48 -9.33 8.16
CA PRO A 91 -3.88 -8.79 9.45
C PRO A 91 -4.39 -7.35 9.32
N LEU A 92 -4.91 -6.90 8.17
CA LEU A 92 -5.26 -5.49 7.96
C LEU A 92 -6.27 -4.94 8.98
N PRO A 93 -7.29 -5.69 9.45
CA PRO A 93 -8.14 -5.23 10.54
C PRO A 93 -7.37 -4.96 11.83
N LEU A 94 -6.38 -5.79 12.17
CA LEU A 94 -5.50 -5.59 13.32
C LEU A 94 -4.52 -4.44 13.08
N ALA A 95 -3.97 -4.30 11.88
CA ALA A 95 -3.01 -3.26 11.52
C ALA A 95 -3.63 -1.85 11.42
N THR A 96 -4.95 -1.75 11.23
CA THR A 96 -5.68 -0.48 11.13
C THR A 96 -6.47 -0.11 12.38
N THR A 97 -6.53 -0.99 13.38
CA THR A 97 -7.09 -0.69 14.70
C THR A 97 -5.95 -0.43 15.66
N ALA A 98 -5.92 0.74 16.31
CA ALA A 98 -4.89 1.09 17.28
C ALA A 98 -5.54 1.81 18.45
N GLN A 99 -5.19 1.43 19.67
CA GLN A 99 -5.75 1.95 20.93
C GLN A 99 -4.94 3.12 21.48
N SER A 100 -3.70 3.28 21.03
CA SER A 100 -2.80 4.35 21.44
C SER A 100 -2.02 4.93 20.27
N LEU A 101 -1.51 6.15 20.43
CA LEU A 101 -0.65 6.77 19.42
C LEU A 101 0.61 5.93 19.13
N PRO A 102 1.37 5.44 20.12
CA PRO A 102 2.55 4.61 19.85
C PRO A 102 2.24 3.32 19.08
N GLU A 103 1.09 2.71 19.36
CA GLU A 103 0.64 1.53 18.61
C GLU A 103 0.27 1.89 17.17
N LEU A 104 -0.39 3.04 16.95
CA LEU A 104 -0.69 3.56 15.61
C LEU A 104 0.59 3.85 14.82
N GLU A 105 1.59 4.48 15.43
CA GLU A 105 2.90 4.73 14.83
C GLU A 105 3.58 3.42 14.44
N GLY A 106 3.59 2.44 15.35
CA GLY A 106 4.20 1.14 15.11
C GLY A 106 3.51 0.33 14.00
N LYS A 107 2.17 0.34 13.96
CA LYS A 107 1.37 -0.29 12.90
C LYS A 107 1.53 0.41 11.56
N THR A 108 1.62 1.75 11.57
CA THR A 108 1.92 2.56 10.38
C THR A 108 3.27 2.18 9.77
N ALA A 109 4.33 2.12 10.58
CA ALA A 109 5.66 1.73 10.13
C ALA A 109 5.67 0.28 9.59
N TRP A 110 4.95 -0.64 10.25
CA TRP A 110 4.80 -2.01 9.74
C TRP A 110 4.17 -2.04 8.34
N LEU A 111 3.05 -1.33 8.15
CA LEU A 111 2.34 -1.24 6.88
C LEU A 111 3.24 -0.65 5.78
N ARG A 112 3.97 0.44 6.07
CA ARG A 112 4.96 1.01 5.13
C ARG A 112 5.97 -0.06 4.69
N GLY A 113 6.50 -0.83 5.65
CA GLY A 113 7.45 -1.90 5.39
C GLY A 113 6.87 -3.03 4.53
N GLN A 114 5.58 -3.36 4.70
CA GLN A 114 4.92 -4.36 3.85
C GLN A 114 4.78 -3.88 2.40
N VAL A 115 4.36 -2.63 2.20
CA VAL A 115 4.24 -2.05 0.84
C VAL A 115 5.61 -1.96 0.17
N LEU A 116 6.60 -1.37 0.84
CA LEU A 116 7.95 -1.18 0.29
C LEU A 116 8.74 -2.48 0.16
N GLY A 117 8.31 -3.56 0.80
CA GLY A 117 8.87 -4.91 0.62
C GLY A 117 8.51 -5.56 -0.73
N GLY A 118 7.68 -4.92 -1.56
CA GLY A 118 7.43 -5.31 -2.96
C GLY A 118 6.53 -6.53 -3.16
N GLN A 119 5.90 -7.03 -2.11
CA GLN A 119 5.15 -8.29 -2.14
C GLN A 119 3.74 -8.18 -1.54
N ALA A 120 3.40 -7.00 -1.00
CA ALA A 120 2.06 -6.73 -0.51
C ALA A 120 1.12 -6.35 -1.67
N ASP A 121 -0.13 -6.76 -1.56
CA ASP A 121 -1.18 -6.31 -2.48
C ASP A 121 -1.61 -4.86 -2.19
N GLY A 122 -2.40 -4.28 -3.11
CA GLY A 122 -2.85 -2.89 -3.03
C GLY A 122 -3.58 -2.52 -1.73
N ARG A 123 -4.19 -3.47 -1.01
CA ARG A 123 -4.92 -3.22 0.25
C ARG A 123 -4.01 -2.70 1.36
N TYR A 124 -2.74 -3.11 1.37
CA TYR A 124 -1.76 -2.61 2.34
C TYR A 124 -1.48 -1.11 2.16
N SER A 125 -1.49 -0.63 0.92
CA SER A 125 -1.29 0.80 0.62
C SER A 125 -2.46 1.64 1.11
N TYR A 126 -3.69 1.15 0.94
CA TYR A 126 -4.87 1.78 1.52
C TYR A 126 -4.84 1.80 3.05
N ALA A 127 -4.50 0.69 3.68
CA ALA A 127 -4.40 0.60 5.13
C ALA A 127 -3.33 1.55 5.68
N TYR A 128 -2.20 1.66 4.97
CA TYR A 128 -1.14 2.59 5.32
C TYR A 128 -1.61 4.05 5.19
N ALA A 129 -2.23 4.42 4.07
CA ALA A 129 -2.80 5.75 3.86
C ALA A 129 -3.84 6.10 4.95
N PHE A 130 -4.67 5.14 5.36
CA PHE A 130 -5.63 5.31 6.44
C PHE A 130 -4.96 5.63 7.78
N ASN A 131 -3.93 4.87 8.14
CA ASN A 131 -3.21 5.13 9.37
C ASN A 131 -2.45 6.47 9.31
N LEU A 132 -1.90 6.86 8.16
CA LEU A 132 -1.31 8.18 7.96
C LEU A 132 -2.35 9.31 8.13
N ALA A 133 -3.57 9.15 7.60
CA ALA A 133 -4.64 10.12 7.79
C ALA A 133 -5.04 10.24 9.28
N ARG A 134 -5.01 9.13 10.03
CA ARG A 134 -5.23 9.14 11.49
C ARG A 134 -4.09 9.83 12.25
N LEU A 135 -2.84 9.64 11.80
CA LEU A 135 -1.66 10.33 12.34
C LEU A 135 -1.62 11.81 11.97
N GLY A 136 -2.18 12.21 10.83
CA GLY A 136 -2.23 13.58 10.33
C GLY A 136 -2.90 14.59 11.26
N ARG A 137 -3.57 14.12 12.32
CA ARG A 137 -3.99 14.98 13.45
C ARG A 137 -2.80 15.55 14.25
N PHE A 138 -1.57 15.08 14.00
CA PHE A 138 -0.37 15.39 14.77
C PHE A 138 0.84 15.82 13.91
N GLY A 139 0.71 15.92 12.57
CA GLY A 139 1.79 16.30 11.65
C GLY A 139 1.34 16.33 10.17
N ASP A 140 2.21 16.74 9.25
CA ASP A 140 1.92 16.77 7.81
C ASP A 140 2.18 15.42 7.14
N HIS A 141 1.22 14.50 7.26
CA HIS A 141 1.22 13.20 6.57
C HIS A 141 0.29 13.18 5.35
N LEU A 142 -0.33 14.31 5.01
CA LEU A 142 -1.40 14.35 4.02
C LEU A 142 -0.90 13.99 2.62
N MET A 143 0.27 14.51 2.26
CA MET A 143 0.88 14.21 0.96
C MET A 143 1.21 12.73 0.82
N GLU A 144 1.82 12.13 1.84
CA GLU A 144 2.16 10.71 1.80
C GLU A 144 0.91 9.82 1.81
N ALA A 145 -0.11 10.18 2.60
CA ALA A 145 -1.40 9.49 2.55
C ALA A 145 -2.01 9.53 1.15
N ALA A 146 -1.91 10.66 0.44
CA ALA A 146 -2.38 10.80 -0.93
C ALA A 146 -1.62 9.91 -1.92
N ILE A 147 -0.29 9.85 -1.80
CA ILE A 147 0.56 8.98 -2.61
C ILE A 147 0.13 7.52 -2.43
N PHE A 148 0.00 7.06 -1.19
CA PHE A 148 -0.31 5.65 -0.93
C PHE A 148 -1.79 5.30 -1.18
N LEU A 149 -2.71 6.26 -1.13
CA LEU A 149 -4.07 6.06 -1.64
C LEU A 149 -4.06 5.87 -3.15
N ALA A 150 -3.40 6.76 -3.89
CA ALA A 150 -3.25 6.65 -5.34
C ALA A 150 -2.56 5.34 -5.74
N HIS A 151 -1.51 4.95 -5.00
CA HIS A 151 -0.83 3.67 -5.19
C HIS A 151 -1.75 2.48 -4.90
N GLY A 152 -2.53 2.51 -3.82
CA GLY A 152 -3.50 1.45 -3.51
C GLY A 152 -4.53 1.25 -4.62
N ARG A 153 -5.06 2.34 -5.18
CA ARG A 153 -5.97 2.32 -6.35
C ARG A 153 -5.30 1.71 -7.57
N LEU A 154 -4.13 2.21 -7.93
CA LEU A 154 -3.36 1.73 -9.07
C LEU A 154 -2.99 0.24 -8.94
N ALA A 155 -2.44 -0.14 -7.79
CA ALA A 155 -2.03 -1.51 -7.50
C ALA A 155 -3.21 -2.48 -7.58
N MET A 156 -4.35 -2.12 -6.96
CA MET A 156 -5.57 -2.92 -7.06
C MET A 156 -6.04 -3.08 -8.49
N GLN A 157 -6.04 -2.01 -9.31
CA GLN A 157 -6.40 -2.10 -10.73
C GLN A 157 -5.44 -2.98 -11.54
N ILE A 158 -4.12 -2.84 -11.33
CA ILE A 158 -3.11 -3.68 -11.99
C ILE A 158 -3.28 -5.15 -11.61
N ASP A 159 -3.48 -5.43 -10.34
CA ASP A 159 -3.69 -6.81 -9.88
C ASP A 159 -4.95 -7.36 -10.50
N THR A 160 -5.98 -6.54 -10.56
CA THR A 160 -7.29 -6.88 -11.08
C THR A 160 -7.27 -7.26 -12.57
N ASP A 161 -6.38 -6.64 -13.36
CA ASP A 161 -6.13 -7.03 -14.75
C ASP A 161 -5.56 -8.44 -14.89
N ARG A 162 -5.15 -9.09 -13.78
CA ARG A 162 -4.78 -10.51 -13.78
C ARG A 162 -6.00 -11.42 -13.96
N CYS A 163 -7.21 -10.95 -13.67
CA CYS A 163 -8.41 -11.80 -13.75
C CYS A 163 -8.89 -11.97 -15.19
N THR A 164 -9.31 -13.19 -15.56
CA THR A 164 -9.93 -13.47 -16.87
C THR A 164 -11.33 -12.83 -17.00
N ASP A 165 -12.05 -12.67 -15.89
CA ASP A 165 -13.35 -11.97 -15.82
C ASP A 165 -13.17 -10.53 -15.29
N PRO A 166 -13.32 -9.50 -16.16
CA PRO A 166 -13.15 -8.10 -15.79
C PRO A 166 -14.30 -7.52 -14.93
N SER A 167 -15.35 -8.29 -14.62
CA SER A 167 -16.41 -7.85 -13.71
C SER A 167 -16.13 -8.19 -12.23
N VAL A 168 -15.50 -9.33 -11.94
CA VAL A 168 -15.04 -9.72 -10.58
C VAL A 168 -14.06 -8.71 -10.00
N ALA A 169 -13.20 -8.28 -10.89
CA ALA A 169 -12.27 -7.18 -10.84
C ALA A 169 -12.83 -5.87 -10.25
N MET A 170 -13.88 -5.34 -10.86
CA MET A 170 -14.49 -4.06 -10.48
C MET A 170 -15.21 -4.14 -9.14
N ASP A 171 -15.90 -5.26 -8.88
CA ASP A 171 -16.65 -5.49 -7.63
C ASP A 171 -15.72 -5.50 -6.41
N THR A 172 -14.52 -6.07 -6.54
CA THR A 172 -13.57 -6.23 -5.43
C THR A 172 -12.95 -4.91 -4.98
N THR A 173 -12.55 -4.05 -5.94
CA THR A 173 -12.01 -2.73 -5.64
C THR A 173 -13.08 -1.83 -5.05
N ALA A 174 -14.27 -1.79 -5.66
CA ALA A 174 -15.40 -1.00 -5.17
C ALA A 174 -15.85 -1.43 -3.77
N ALA A 175 -15.95 -2.74 -3.51
CA ALA A 175 -16.29 -3.25 -2.18
C ALA A 175 -15.29 -2.80 -1.12
N TYR A 176 -13.99 -2.77 -1.44
CA TYR A 176 -12.96 -2.30 -0.52
C TYR A 176 -13.04 -0.78 -0.28
N GLU A 177 -13.25 0.02 -1.33
CA GLU A 177 -13.39 1.48 -1.22
C GLU A 177 -14.66 1.91 -0.47
N THR A 178 -15.71 1.08 -0.45
CA THR A 178 -16.93 1.35 0.34
C THR A 178 -16.77 1.11 1.85
N GLN A 179 -15.65 0.53 2.29
CA GLN A 179 -15.40 0.28 3.70
C GLN A 179 -15.30 1.60 4.48
N ALA A 180 -15.79 1.59 5.72
CA ALA A 180 -15.87 2.80 6.56
C ALA A 180 -14.50 3.49 6.75
N LEU A 181 -13.41 2.72 6.74
CA LEU A 181 -12.05 3.26 6.85
C LEU A 181 -11.63 4.12 5.64
N MET A 182 -12.23 3.92 4.45
CA MET A 182 -11.90 4.66 3.23
C MET A 182 -12.74 5.94 3.04
N ARG A 183 -13.97 5.97 3.59
CA ARG A 183 -14.96 7.05 3.36
C ARG A 183 -14.56 8.45 3.86
N GLY A 184 -13.43 8.60 4.56
CA GLY A 184 -12.93 9.91 5.02
C GLY A 184 -11.70 10.43 4.26
N MET A 185 -10.97 9.56 3.54
CA MET A 185 -9.67 9.94 2.97
C MET A 185 -9.79 10.77 1.70
N ASP A 186 -10.79 10.50 0.86
CA ASP A 186 -10.99 11.26 -0.38
C ASP A 186 -11.23 12.74 -0.10
N SER A 187 -11.98 13.07 0.96
CA SER A 187 -12.24 14.46 1.36
C SER A 187 -10.98 15.20 1.81
N ALA A 188 -10.03 14.51 2.47
CA ALA A 188 -8.76 15.10 2.88
C ALA A 188 -7.82 15.29 1.69
N ILE A 189 -7.84 14.39 0.72
CA ILE A 189 -7.02 14.51 -0.49
C ILE A 189 -7.56 15.59 -1.43
N GLN A 190 -8.87 15.83 -1.42
CA GLN A 190 -9.48 16.96 -2.12
C GLN A 190 -9.01 18.33 -1.61
N THR A 191 -8.44 18.43 -0.41
CA THR A 191 -7.85 19.69 0.07
C THR A 191 -6.45 19.96 -0.50
N LEU A 192 -5.84 18.99 -1.19
CA LEU A 192 -4.57 19.20 -1.88
C LEU A 192 -4.75 20.07 -3.11
N THR A 193 -3.76 20.93 -3.38
CA THR A 193 -3.69 21.69 -4.64
C THR A 193 -3.59 20.74 -5.84
N PRO A 194 -4.01 21.17 -7.05
CA PRO A 194 -3.84 20.36 -8.25
C PRO A 194 -2.40 19.87 -8.46
N ARG A 195 -1.40 20.71 -8.17
CA ARG A 195 0.02 20.33 -8.24
C ARG A 195 0.37 19.19 -7.27
N GLN A 196 -0.13 19.24 -6.03
CA GLN A 196 0.08 18.18 -5.04
C GLN A 196 -0.63 16.89 -5.46
N GLN A 197 -1.83 16.96 -6.01
CA GLN A 197 -2.54 15.80 -6.54
C GLN A 197 -1.78 15.14 -7.71
N THR A 198 -1.30 15.94 -8.68
CA THR A 198 -0.45 15.45 -9.78
C THR A 198 0.84 14.83 -9.25
N THR A 199 1.47 15.45 -8.25
CA THR A 199 2.68 14.91 -7.62
C THR A 199 2.39 13.57 -6.93
N ALA A 200 1.27 13.46 -6.21
CA ALA A 200 0.90 12.22 -5.52
C ALA A 200 0.67 11.07 -6.51
N LEU A 201 0.01 11.36 -7.64
CA LEU A 201 -0.17 10.40 -8.72
C LEU A 201 1.15 9.99 -9.38
N LEU A 202 2.04 10.96 -9.65
CA LEU A 202 3.37 10.67 -10.21
C LEU A 202 4.16 9.75 -9.29
N GLU A 203 4.21 10.05 -8.00
CA GLU A 203 4.88 9.23 -6.99
C GLU A 203 4.28 7.83 -6.88
N ALA A 204 2.95 7.70 -6.97
CA ALA A 204 2.29 6.40 -6.97
C ALA A 204 2.68 5.53 -8.18
N VAL A 205 2.77 6.13 -9.37
CA VAL A 205 3.26 5.44 -10.58
C VAL A 205 4.71 5.00 -10.40
N VAL A 206 5.57 5.90 -9.93
CA VAL A 206 7.00 5.64 -9.71
C VAL A 206 7.18 4.54 -8.65
N LEU A 207 6.40 4.57 -7.57
CA LEU A 207 6.43 3.55 -6.53
C LEU A 207 6.06 2.19 -7.10
N GLU A 208 4.94 2.08 -7.83
CA GLU A 208 4.52 0.82 -8.45
C GLU A 208 5.57 0.31 -9.46
N ASP A 209 6.14 1.18 -10.31
CA ASP A 209 7.26 0.83 -11.19
C ASP A 209 8.46 0.28 -10.40
N THR A 210 8.78 0.89 -9.26
CA THR A 210 9.91 0.52 -8.42
C THR A 210 9.71 -0.81 -7.72
N LEU A 211 8.50 -1.08 -7.21
CA LEU A 211 8.16 -2.35 -6.55
C LEU A 211 8.13 -3.52 -7.55
N GLY A 212 7.76 -3.25 -8.80
CA GLY A 212 7.78 -4.24 -9.88
C GLY A 212 6.64 -5.24 -9.79
N GLU A 213 6.91 -6.48 -10.20
CA GLU A 213 5.90 -7.53 -10.28
C GLU A 213 5.67 -8.18 -8.92
N ARG A 214 4.39 -8.37 -8.58
CA ARG A 214 3.97 -9.14 -7.40
C ARG A 214 3.22 -10.40 -7.80
N PRO A 215 3.29 -11.47 -6.97
CA PRO A 215 2.63 -12.73 -7.28
C PRO A 215 1.10 -12.59 -7.34
N PRO A 216 0.42 -13.41 -8.16
CA PRO A 216 -1.03 -13.41 -8.23
C PRO A 216 -1.64 -13.70 -6.86
N GLN A 217 -2.67 -12.93 -6.53
CA GLN A 217 -3.35 -13.04 -5.26
C GLN A 217 -4.61 -13.89 -5.43
N SER A 218 -4.64 -15.05 -4.80
CA SER A 218 -5.75 -16.01 -4.87
C SER A 218 -7.12 -15.40 -4.61
N TRP A 219 -7.21 -14.51 -3.61
CA TRP A 219 -8.45 -13.86 -3.20
C TRP A 219 -9.05 -12.92 -4.26
N LEU A 220 -8.25 -12.45 -5.21
CA LEU A 220 -8.64 -11.38 -6.12
C LEU A 220 -9.66 -11.83 -7.17
N CYS A 221 -9.37 -12.93 -7.87
CA CYS A 221 -10.26 -13.49 -8.89
C CYS A 221 -11.21 -14.54 -8.31
N ALA A 222 -11.05 -14.87 -7.02
CA ALA A 222 -11.88 -15.82 -6.28
C ALA A 222 -13.23 -15.26 -5.81
N ALA A 223 -13.47 -13.95 -5.91
CA ALA A 223 -14.68 -13.31 -5.35
C ALA A 223 -16.01 -13.78 -5.99
N ARG A 224 -15.96 -14.53 -7.11
CA ARG A 224 -17.12 -15.24 -7.70
C ARG A 224 -17.10 -16.75 -7.55
N MET A 225 -16.13 -17.34 -6.84
CA MET A 225 -16.17 -18.77 -6.60
C MET A 225 -17.35 -19.10 -5.70
N ASN A 226 -18.33 -19.79 -6.28
CA ASN A 226 -19.32 -20.57 -5.55
C ASN A 226 -18.58 -21.30 -4.40
N PRO A 227 -19.04 -21.20 -3.14
CA PRO A 227 -18.37 -21.78 -1.97
C PRO A 227 -17.94 -23.25 -2.12
N SER A 228 -18.57 -23.98 -3.04
CA SER A 228 -18.22 -25.34 -3.45
C SER A 228 -16.82 -25.53 -4.06
N HIS A 229 -16.15 -24.47 -4.51
CA HIS A 229 -14.82 -24.53 -5.13
C HIS A 229 -13.69 -24.09 -4.19
N LEU A 230 -14.03 -23.65 -2.99
CA LEU A 230 -13.09 -23.29 -1.96
C LEU A 230 -13.00 -24.45 -0.96
N THR A 231 -11.82 -25.06 -0.82
CA THR A 231 -11.60 -25.98 0.30
C THR A 231 -11.28 -25.13 1.52
N GLU A 232 -12.22 -25.07 2.47
CA GLU A 232 -11.97 -24.48 3.79
C GLU A 232 -10.93 -25.35 4.51
N VAL A 233 -9.74 -24.81 4.72
CA VAL A 233 -8.73 -25.46 5.55
C VAL A 233 -8.99 -25.02 6.97
N GLN A 234 -9.20 -25.98 7.88
CA GLN A 234 -9.33 -25.67 9.30
C GLN A 234 -8.11 -24.88 9.74
N THR A 235 -8.34 -23.63 10.12
CA THR A 235 -7.35 -22.83 10.81
C THR A 235 -7.07 -23.46 12.17
N PRO A 236 -5.79 -23.49 12.62
CA PRO A 236 -5.47 -23.86 13.99
C PRO A 236 -6.32 -23.06 14.97
N LYS A 237 -6.84 -23.71 16.02
CA LYS A 237 -7.71 -23.07 17.02
C LYS A 237 -7.07 -21.78 17.55
N GLY A 238 -7.64 -20.64 17.18
CA GLY A 238 -7.20 -19.31 17.65
C GLY A 238 -7.23 -18.22 16.58
N ASP A 239 -7.21 -18.58 15.29
CA ASP A 239 -7.21 -17.59 14.21
C ASP A 239 -8.63 -17.12 13.84
N VAL A 240 -8.82 -15.80 13.88
CA VAL A 240 -10.05 -15.16 13.40
C VAL A 240 -9.97 -15.03 11.87
N GLY A 241 -10.50 -16.02 11.16
CA GLY A 241 -10.63 -15.98 9.70
C GLY A 241 -10.81 -17.37 9.07
N ARG A 242 -11.54 -17.45 7.96
CA ARG A 242 -11.61 -18.65 7.11
C ARG A 242 -10.43 -18.64 6.14
N THR A 243 -9.61 -19.69 6.15
CA THR A 243 -8.56 -19.88 5.15
C THR A 243 -9.10 -20.77 4.04
N PHE A 244 -9.06 -20.27 2.81
CA PHE A 244 -9.47 -21.05 1.64
C PHE A 244 -8.27 -21.34 0.76
N VAL A 245 -8.18 -22.58 0.27
CA VAL A 245 -7.18 -22.98 -0.72
C VAL A 245 -7.87 -23.27 -2.04
N LEU A 246 -7.35 -22.66 -3.11
CA LEU A 246 -7.78 -22.93 -4.49
C LEU A 246 -7.29 -24.31 -4.94
N ASN A 247 -8.18 -25.09 -5.55
CA ASN A 247 -7.77 -26.30 -6.25
C ASN A 247 -6.91 -25.93 -7.48
N PRO A 248 -5.68 -26.48 -7.62
CA PRO A 248 -4.72 -26.10 -8.66
C PRO A 248 -5.22 -26.12 -10.12
N PRO A 249 -6.07 -27.07 -10.56
CA PRO A 249 -6.55 -27.12 -11.95
C PRO A 249 -7.47 -25.95 -12.34
N GLN A 250 -8.02 -25.22 -11.37
CA GLN A 250 -9.00 -24.15 -11.60
C GLN A 250 -8.35 -22.75 -11.54
N ALA A 251 -7.20 -22.61 -10.87
CA ALA A 251 -6.46 -21.35 -10.84
C ALA A 251 -6.04 -20.88 -12.26
N SER A 252 -5.68 -21.80 -13.17
CA SER A 252 -5.32 -21.46 -14.55
C SER A 252 -6.47 -20.94 -15.42
N THR A 253 -7.72 -21.03 -14.96
CA THR A 253 -8.89 -20.47 -15.67
C THR A 253 -9.30 -19.08 -15.17
N LEU A 254 -8.80 -18.70 -14.01
CA LEU A 254 -9.17 -17.44 -13.34
C LEU A 254 -8.18 -16.31 -13.62
N PHE A 255 -6.95 -16.66 -13.97
CA PHE A 255 -5.89 -15.71 -14.26
C PHE A 255 -5.52 -15.72 -15.74
N VAL A 256 -5.31 -14.55 -16.34
CA VAL A 256 -4.67 -14.43 -17.64
C VAL A 256 -3.21 -14.88 -17.54
N ASP A 257 -2.58 -15.20 -18.67
CA ASP A 257 -1.16 -15.52 -18.66
C ASP A 257 -0.31 -14.30 -18.25
N GLU A 258 0.87 -14.57 -17.66
CA GLU A 258 1.74 -13.52 -17.13
C GLU A 258 2.24 -12.53 -18.20
N ALA A 259 2.38 -12.94 -19.46
CA ALA A 259 2.81 -12.03 -20.53
C ALA A 259 1.72 -11.03 -20.87
N THR A 260 0.47 -11.49 -21.00
CA THR A 260 -0.71 -10.64 -21.18
C THR A 260 -0.87 -9.66 -20.01
N TRP A 261 -0.75 -10.14 -18.76
CA TRP A 261 -0.82 -9.26 -17.59
C TRP A 261 0.30 -8.22 -17.57
N ARG A 262 1.55 -8.59 -17.85
CA ARG A 262 2.68 -7.64 -17.91
C ARG A 262 2.46 -6.53 -18.94
N ALA A 263 1.89 -6.89 -20.10
CA ALA A 263 1.54 -5.92 -21.13
C ALA A 263 0.45 -4.94 -20.64
N ALA A 264 -0.61 -5.45 -20.01
CA ALA A 264 -1.67 -4.65 -19.41
C ALA A 264 -1.15 -3.72 -18.30
N ARG A 265 -0.31 -4.25 -17.40
CA ARG A 265 0.37 -3.49 -16.34
C ARG A 265 1.15 -2.31 -16.92
N ARG A 266 1.99 -2.55 -17.94
CA ARG A 266 2.78 -1.50 -18.59
C ARG A 266 1.88 -0.44 -19.23
N GLN A 267 0.86 -0.86 -19.97
CA GLN A 267 -0.10 0.04 -20.58
C GLN A 267 -0.82 0.92 -19.55
N ARG A 268 -1.19 0.36 -18.39
CA ARG A 268 -1.87 1.10 -17.32
C ARG A 268 -0.96 2.14 -16.68
N LEU A 269 0.29 1.78 -16.40
CA LEU A 269 1.29 2.70 -15.87
C LEU A 269 1.56 3.85 -16.84
N ASP A 270 1.69 3.55 -18.13
CA ASP A 270 1.91 4.56 -19.16
C ASP A 270 0.68 5.47 -19.33
N LYS A 271 -0.54 4.91 -19.28
CA LYS A 271 -1.78 5.69 -19.35
C LYS A 271 -1.92 6.64 -18.16
N MET A 272 -1.57 6.20 -16.95
CA MET A 272 -1.56 7.07 -15.77
C MET A 272 -0.46 8.14 -15.84
N ALA A 273 0.72 7.79 -16.34
CA ALA A 273 1.78 8.77 -16.59
C ALA A 273 1.33 9.83 -17.62
N GLN A 274 0.62 9.42 -18.67
CA GLN A 274 0.06 10.31 -19.69
C GLN A 274 -1.04 11.22 -19.15
N SER A 275 -1.84 10.77 -18.18
CA SER A 275 -2.88 11.62 -17.57
C SER A 275 -2.30 12.78 -16.73
N LEU A 276 -0.99 12.78 -16.47
CA LEU A 276 -0.27 13.87 -15.77
C LEU A 276 0.19 14.99 -16.73
N LEU A 277 0.07 14.75 -18.04
CA LEU A 277 0.42 15.73 -19.06
C LEU A 277 -0.71 16.76 -19.19
N PRO A 278 -0.40 18.02 -19.55
CA PRO A 278 -1.44 18.99 -19.87
C PRO A 278 -2.34 18.45 -20.99
N THR A 279 -3.65 18.66 -20.84
CA THR A 279 -4.62 18.40 -21.89
C THR A 279 -4.36 19.41 -23.02
N LEU A 280 -4.02 18.91 -24.21
CA LEU A 280 -3.82 19.73 -25.42
C LEU A 280 -5.13 20.35 -25.89
#